data_AF-A0A1A8LDE9-F1
#
_entry.id   AF-A0A1A8LDE9-F1
#
_cell.length_a   1.000
_cell.length_b   1.000
_cell.length_c   1.000
_cell.angle_alpha   90.00
_cell.angle_beta   90.00
_cell.angle_gamma   90.00
#
_symmetry.space_group_name_H-M   'P 1'
#
loop_
_entity.id
_entity.type
_entity.pdbx_description
1 polymer ?
#
loop_
_entity_poly.entity_id
_entity_poly.type
_entity_poly.pdbx_seq_one_letter_code
_entity_poly.pdbx_strand_id
1 'polypeptide(L)'
;VIVSCDTVQRTLQRNGMHGYRLRRKPLLKPMHNKAHLGFARAHAGRDEDYWDSRLWSDETKITVFGTNGYKTVWRCKGEDFKELQTAGSG
;
A
#
# COMPACT_ATOMS: atom_id res chain seq x y z
N VAL A 1 -34.62 13.92 3.52
CA VAL A 1 -34.38 12.87 2.49
C VAL A 1 -33.32 11.93 3.03
N ILE A 2 -33.63 10.64 3.21
CA ILE A 2 -32.64 9.62 3.59
C ILE A 2 -32.18 8.97 2.29
N VAL A 3 -30.90 9.09 1.96
CA VAL A 3 -30.33 8.52 0.75
C VAL A 3 -29.70 7.17 1.11
N SER A 4 -30.03 6.11 0.36
CA SER A 4 -29.45 4.78 0.60
C SER A 4 -28.00 4.72 0.10
N CYS A 5 -27.17 3.87 0.72
CA CYS A 5 -25.80 3.61 0.25
C CYS A 5 -25.76 3.18 -1.23
N ASP A 6 -26.74 2.37 -1.65
CA ASP A 6 -26.85 1.91 -3.04
C ASP A 6 -27.10 3.07 -4.00
N THR A 7 -27.92 4.05 -3.60
CA THR A 7 -28.18 5.26 -4.39
C THR A 7 -26.90 6.08 -4.56
N VAL A 8 -26.10 6.21 -3.50
CA VAL A 8 -24.79 6.90 -3.55
C VAL A 8 -23.82 6.14 -4.45
N GLN A 9 -23.71 4.81 -4.29
CA GLN A 9 -22.81 3.97 -5.07
C GLN A 9 -23.15 3.99 -6.57
N ARG A 10 -24.43 3.85 -6.93
CA ARG A 10 -24.88 3.93 -8.33
C ARG A 10 -24.58 5.29 -8.95
N THR A 11 -24.75 6.36 -8.17
CA THR A 11 -24.43 7.71 -8.63
C THR A 11 -22.93 7.87 -8.87
N LEU A 12 -22.08 7.39 -7.96
CA LEU A 12 -20.62 7.41 -8.13
C LEU A 12 -20.17 6.61 -9.36
N GLN A 13 -20.73 5.41 -9.56
CA GLN A 13 -20.43 4.57 -10.72
C GLN A 13 -20.90 5.21 -12.03
N ARG A 14 -22.08 5.85 -12.05
CA ARG A 14 -22.58 6.59 -13.22
C ARG A 14 -21.65 7.76 -13.60
N ASN A 15 -20.96 8.33 -12.62
CA ASN A 15 -19.95 9.37 -12.81
C ASN A 15 -18.53 8.80 -13.05
N GLY A 16 -18.38 7.48 -13.27
CA GLY A 16 -17.10 6.85 -13.59
C GLY A 16 -16.18 6.58 -12.39
N MET A 17 -16.67 6.71 -11.15
CA MET A 17 -15.92 6.39 -9.94
C MET A 17 -16.17 4.95 -9.49
N HIS A 18 -15.09 4.25 -9.15
CA HIS A 18 -15.14 2.88 -8.65
C HIS A 18 -14.41 2.77 -7.30
N GLY A 19 -14.84 1.82 -6.49
CA GLY A 19 -14.16 1.48 -5.24
C GLY A 19 -12.87 0.71 -5.51
N TYR A 20 -11.75 1.20 -4.96
CA TYR A 20 -10.44 0.55 -5.03
C TYR A 20 -9.90 0.32 -3.62
N ARG A 21 -9.14 -0.78 -3.46
CA ARG A 21 -8.40 -1.03 -2.22
C ARG A 21 -7.25 -0.04 -2.10
N LEU A 22 -7.16 0.65 -0.96
CA LEU A 22 -6.06 1.56 -0.69
C LEU A 22 -4.74 0.78 -0.65
N ARG A 23 -3.79 1.14 -1.54
CA ARG A 23 -2.42 0.64 -1.47
C ARG A 23 -1.72 1.29 -0.27
N ARG A 24 -1.33 0.50 0.72
CA ARG A 24 -0.50 0.95 1.84
C ARG A 24 0.96 0.82 1.42
N LYS A 25 1.68 1.93 1.37
CA LYS A 25 3.14 1.94 1.21
C LYS A 25 3.73 2.67 2.41
N PRO A 26 4.79 2.15 3.04
CA PRO A 26 5.51 2.93 4.03
C PRO A 26 6.10 4.17 3.36
N LEU A 27 5.96 5.33 4.01
CA LEU A 27 6.59 6.56 3.57
C LEU A 27 8.09 6.43 3.80
N LEU A 28 8.84 6.26 2.72
CA LEU A 28 10.29 6.15 2.79
C LEU A 28 10.91 7.55 2.71
N LYS A 29 11.77 7.87 3.68
CA LYS A 29 12.60 9.07 3.61
C LYS A 29 13.53 8.97 2.38
N PRO A 30 13.88 10.09 1.72
CA PRO A 30 14.78 10.08 0.56
C PRO A 30 16.09 9.31 0.80
N MET A 31 16.63 9.40 2.03
CA MET A 31 17.82 8.66 2.45
C MET A 31 17.63 7.14 2.38
N HIS A 32 16.49 6.61 2.84
CA HIS A 32 16.18 5.18 2.76
C HIS A 32 15.98 4.73 1.31
N ASN A 33 15.33 5.54 0.48
CA ASN A 33 15.21 5.26 -0.95
C ASN A 33 16.58 5.12 -1.62
N LYS A 34 17.50 6.03 -1.33
CA LYS A 34 18.87 5.98 -1.85
C LYS A 34 19.61 4.74 -1.37
N ALA A 35 19.51 4.42 -0.07
CA ALA A 35 20.16 3.24 0.52
C ALA A 35 19.61 1.94 -0.08
N HIS A 36 18.29 1.80 -0.19
CA HIS A 36 17.65 0.62 -0.78
C HIS A 36 18.02 0.45 -2.25
N LEU A 37 18.03 1.54 -3.03
CA LEU A 37 18.44 1.49 -4.44
C LEU A 37 19.92 1.10 -4.59
N GLY A 38 20.79 1.64 -3.74
CA GLY A 38 22.21 1.27 -3.71
C GLY A 38 22.41 -0.21 -3.39
N PHE A 39 21.71 -0.71 -2.36
CA PHE A 39 21.74 -2.12 -1.99
C PHE A 39 21.27 -3.02 -3.14
N ALA A 40 20.14 -2.70 -3.77
CA ALA A 40 19.59 -3.46 -4.88
C ALA A 40 20.57 -3.52 -6.06
N ARG A 41 21.15 -2.39 -6.45
CA ARG A 41 22.15 -2.34 -7.53
C ARG A 41 23.40 -3.15 -7.20
N ALA A 42 23.89 -3.07 -5.98
CA ALA A 42 25.09 -3.80 -5.54
C ALA A 42 24.89 -5.34 -5.50
N HIS A 43 23.65 -5.80 -5.43
CA HIS A 43 23.33 -7.24 -5.32
C HIS A 43 22.51 -7.78 -6.50
N ALA A 44 22.26 -6.97 -7.54
CA ALA A 44 21.41 -7.36 -8.68
C ALA A 44 21.99 -8.54 -9.49
N GLY A 45 23.31 -8.72 -9.48
CA GLY A 45 24.00 -9.80 -10.19
C GLY A 45 24.46 -10.95 -9.30
N ARG A 46 23.95 -11.05 -8.06
CA ARG A 46 24.26 -12.18 -7.17
C ARG A 46 23.50 -13.42 -7.63
N ASP A 47 24.15 -14.57 -7.52
CA ASP A 47 23.58 -15.87 -7.80
C ASP A 47 22.70 -16.38 -6.64
N GLU A 48 22.03 -17.50 -6.87
CA GLU A 48 21.10 -18.11 -5.90
C GLU A 48 21.86 -18.63 -4.67
N ASP A 49 23.03 -19.26 -4.86
CA ASP A 49 23.89 -19.76 -3.79
C ASP A 49 24.29 -18.66 -2.79
N TYR A 50 24.57 -17.45 -3.27
CA TYR A 50 24.84 -16.29 -2.40
C TYR A 50 23.65 -15.98 -1.47
N TRP A 51 22.42 -16.08 -1.98
CA TRP A 51 21.22 -15.81 -1.18
C TRP A 51 20.88 -16.94 -0.22
N ASP A 52 21.09 -18.18 -0.63
CA ASP A 52 20.84 -19.39 0.18
C ASP A 52 21.76 -19.48 1.39
N SER A 53 23.00 -18.98 1.26
CA SER A 53 23.95 -18.94 2.38
C SER A 53 23.59 -17.92 3.46
N ARG A 54 22.55 -17.10 3.28
CA ARG A 54 22.22 -15.96 4.16
C ARG A 54 21.07 -16.27 5.11
N LEU A 55 21.36 -16.18 6.41
CA LEU A 55 20.33 -16.25 7.45
C LEU A 55 19.62 -14.89 7.60
N TRP A 56 18.31 -14.89 7.45
CA TRP A 56 17.46 -13.71 7.64
C TRP A 56 16.70 -13.82 8.96
N SER A 57 16.57 -12.70 9.67
CA SER A 57 15.79 -12.60 10.91
C SER A 57 14.94 -11.35 10.87
N ASP A 58 13.68 -11.47 11.31
CA ASP A 58 12.76 -10.34 11.51
C ASP A 58 11.77 -10.69 12.63
N GLU A 59 11.15 -9.69 13.22
CA GLU A 59 10.11 -9.84 14.24
C GLU A 59 8.74 -9.48 13.66
N THR A 60 7.75 -10.35 13.84
CA THR A 60 6.37 -10.09 13.40
C THR A 60 5.38 -10.25 14.54
N LYS A 61 4.41 -9.33 14.61
CA LYS A 61 3.31 -9.41 15.57
C LYS A 61 2.22 -10.34 15.06
N ILE A 62 1.95 -11.42 15.79
CA ILE A 62 0.84 -12.35 15.52
C ILE A 62 -0.34 -11.98 16.43
N THR A 63 -1.50 -11.67 15.85
CA THR A 63 -2.72 -11.31 16.61
C THR A 63 -3.86 -12.26 16.28
N VAL A 64 -4.53 -12.81 17.29
CA VAL A 64 -5.67 -13.75 17.14
C VAL A 64 -6.89 -13.07 16.50
N PHE A 65 -7.12 -11.79 16.80
CA PHE A 65 -8.18 -10.98 16.21
C PHE A 65 -7.56 -9.74 15.56
N GLY A 66 -7.30 -9.80 14.25
CA GLY A 66 -6.71 -8.70 13.50
C GLY A 66 -7.78 -7.73 12.98
N THR A 67 -7.71 -6.45 13.36
CA THR A 67 -8.51 -5.35 12.80
C THR A 67 -7.80 -4.63 11.64
N ASN A 68 -6.99 -5.35 10.85
CA ASN A 68 -6.42 -4.79 9.62
C ASN A 68 -7.48 -4.80 8.51
N GLY A 69 -8.55 -4.04 8.72
CA GLY A 69 -9.57 -3.80 7.71
C GLY A 69 -8.97 -3.06 6.52
N TYR A 70 -9.26 -3.54 5.32
CA TYR A 70 -8.91 -2.83 4.11
C TYR A 70 -9.78 -1.58 3.98
N LYS A 71 -9.14 -0.41 3.85
CA LYS A 71 -9.86 0.82 3.51
C LYS A 71 -10.10 0.87 2.00
N THR A 72 -11.34 1.09 1.61
CA THR A 72 -11.72 1.33 0.21
C THR A 72 -11.74 2.83 -0.07
N VAL A 73 -11.18 3.25 -1.19
CA VAL A 73 -11.19 4.62 -1.69
C VAL A 73 -11.89 4.66 -3.04
N TRP A 74 -12.69 5.69 -3.29
CA TRP A 74 -13.35 5.89 -4.59
C TRP A 74 -12.42 6.69 -5.51
N ARG A 75 -12.18 6.20 -6.74
CA ARG A 75 -11.31 6.84 -7.74
C ARG A 75 -11.86 6.69 -9.14
N CYS A 76 -11.50 7.59 -10.04
CA CYS A 76 -11.75 7.44 -11.46
C CYS A 76 -10.74 6.46 -12.10
N LYS A 77 -11.13 5.80 -13.20
CA LYS A 77 -10.24 4.90 -13.93
C LYS A 77 -9.04 5.67 -14.49
N GLY A 78 -7.83 5.23 -14.17
CA GLY A 78 -6.59 5.88 -14.62
C GLY A 78 -6.08 6.99 -13.71
N GLU A 79 -6.78 7.31 -12.60
CA GLU A 79 -6.20 8.16 -11.57
C GLU A 79 -5.09 7.40 -10.83
N ASP A 80 -3.88 7.92 -10.97
CA ASP A 80 -2.72 7.40 -10.27
C ASP A 80 -2.90 7.43 -8.76
N PHE A 81 -2.13 6.58 -8.09
CA PHE A 81 -2.02 6.62 -6.63
C PHE A 81 -1.45 7.97 -6.20
N LYS A 82 -2.33 8.89 -5.79
CA LYS A 82 -1.93 10.04 -5.00
C LYS A 82 -1.52 9.55 -3.62
N GLU A 83 -0.31 9.93 -3.20
CA GLU A 83 0.19 9.72 -1.84
C GLU A 83 -0.71 10.52 -0.91
N LEU A 84 -1.74 9.87 -0.36
CA LEU A 84 -2.56 10.49 0.67
C LEU A 84 -1.66 10.63 1.89
N GLN A 85 -1.26 11.87 2.19
CA GLN A 85 -0.64 12.24 3.46
C GLN A 85 -1.63 11.87 4.56
N THR A 86 -1.53 10.64 5.07
CA THR A 86 -2.20 10.28 6.32
C THR A 86 -1.25 10.72 7.43
N ALA A 87 -1.22 12.03 7.68
CA ALA A 87 -0.84 12.53 8.99
C ALA A 87 -1.91 12.02 9.97
N GLY A 88 -1.67 10.87 10.56
CA GLY A 88 -2.45 10.42 11.71
C GLY A 88 -2.07 11.28 12.90
N SER A 89 -2.80 12.37 13.11
CA SER A 89 -3.11 12.84 14.46
C SER A 89 -3.94 11.75 15.14
N GLY A 90 -3.55 11.36 16.35
CA GLY A 90 -4.20 10.35 17.18
C GLY A 90 -3.19 9.53 17.95
#